data_AF-A0A847P3M1-F1
#
_entry.id   AF-A0A847P3M1-F1
#
_cell.length_a   1.000
_cell.length_b   1.000
_cell.length_c   1.000
_cell.angle_alpha   90.00
_cell.angle_beta   90.00
_cell.angle_gamma   90.00
#
_symmetry.space_group_name_H-M   'P 1'
#
loop_
_entity.id
_entity.type
_entity.pdbx_description
1 polymer ?
#
loop_
_entity_poly.entity_id
_entity_poly.type
_entity_poly.pdbx_seq_one_letter_code
_entity_poly.pdbx_strand_id
1 'polypeptide(L)' 'MNRKKEQNMDTLDKPLIQPDQFINHPFIPFLQGRPVREGIISNEDLINLKIALNTSKSLHEFLLQV' A
#
# COMPACT_ATOMS: atom_id res chain seq x y z
N MET A 1 7.84 -58.53 2.94
CA MET A 1 9.11 -57.84 2.64
C MET A 1 8.93 -56.36 3.01
N ASN A 2 9.48 -55.98 4.16
CA ASN A 2 9.35 -54.64 4.76
C ASN A 2 10.31 -53.65 4.10
N ARG A 3 9.83 -52.43 3.81
CA ARG A 3 10.66 -51.22 3.89
C ARG A 3 9.82 -50.09 4.49
N LYS A 4 9.97 -49.92 5.81
CA LYS A 4 9.81 -48.63 6.51
C LYS A 4 10.97 -47.71 6.14
N LYS A 5 10.76 -46.40 6.35
CA LYS A 5 11.71 -45.27 6.45
C LYS A 5 11.65 -44.33 5.24
N GLU A 6 11.58 -43.01 5.38
CA GLU A 6 11.76 -42.11 6.52
C GLU A 6 10.94 -40.84 6.22
N GLN A 7 10.07 -40.43 7.15
CA GLN A 7 9.47 -39.09 7.11
C GLN A 7 10.51 -38.12 7.67
N ASN A 8 11.15 -37.36 6.79
CA ASN A 8 11.95 -36.21 7.19
C ASN A 8 10.99 -35.06 7.53
N MET A 9 10.66 -34.94 8.82
CA MET A 9 10.02 -33.74 9.39
C MET A 9 11.10 -32.68 9.60
N ASP A 10 11.47 -31.95 8.55
CA ASP A 10 12.34 -30.79 8.69
C ASP A 10 12.13 -29.77 7.57
N THR A 11 10.91 -29.22 7.51
CA THR A 11 10.71 -27.89 6.93
C THR A 11 9.54 -27.27 7.66
N LEU A 12 9.87 -26.36 8.58
CA LEU A 12 9.10 -25.19 8.99
C LEU A 12 7.73 -25.11 8.34
N ASP A 13 6.68 -25.19 9.16
CA ASP A 13 5.30 -24.82 8.82
C ASP A 13 5.27 -23.40 8.25
N LYS A 14 5.59 -23.28 6.96
CA LYS A 14 5.28 -22.10 6.17
C LYS A 14 3.76 -22.16 6.03
N PRO A 15 3.01 -21.14 6.48
CA PRO A 15 1.60 -21.10 6.15
C PRO A 15 1.49 -21.27 4.63
N LEU A 16 0.72 -22.26 4.20
CA LEU A 16 0.38 -22.47 2.80
C LEU A 16 -0.45 -21.26 2.38
N ILE A 17 0.23 -20.17 2.00
CA ILE A 17 -0.40 -18.96 1.49
C ILE A 17 -1.07 -19.40 0.20
N GLN A 18 -2.39 -19.56 0.25
CA GLN A 18 -3.21 -19.85 -0.91
C GLN A 18 -3.00 -18.68 -1.89
N PRO A 19 -2.52 -18.93 -3.13
CA PRO A 19 -2.18 -17.87 -4.07
C PRO A 19 -3.38 -17.03 -4.53
N ASP A 20 -4.60 -17.44 -4.18
CA ASP A 20 -5.80 -17.05 -4.93
C ASP A 20 -6.53 -15.82 -4.38
N GLN A 21 -5.99 -15.11 -3.39
CA GLN A 21 -6.69 -13.96 -2.76
C GLN A 21 -5.95 -12.62 -2.74
N PHE A 22 -4.72 -12.52 -3.27
CA PHE A 22 -3.93 -11.27 -3.20
C PHE A 22 -3.41 -10.77 -4.55
N ILE A 23 -4.13 -11.03 -5.63
CA ILE A 23 -3.90 -10.32 -6.88
C ILE A 23 -4.82 -9.10 -6.86
N ASN A 24 -4.26 -7.90 -6.61
CA ASN A 24 -4.65 -6.63 -7.26
C ASN A 24 -4.00 -5.38 -6.64
N HIS A 25 -3.17 -5.48 -5.59
CA HIS A 25 -2.35 -4.34 -5.19
C HIS A 25 -1.03 -4.81 -4.59
N PRO A 26 0.14 -4.31 -5.04
CA PRO A 26 1.39 -4.59 -4.38
C PRO A 26 1.27 -4.11 -2.92
N PHE A 27 1.48 -5.02 -1.98
CA PHE A 27 1.56 -4.71 -0.56
C PHE A 27 2.81 -3.87 -0.33
N ILE A 28 2.63 -2.55 -0.25
CA ILE A 28 3.70 -1.60 0.04
C ILE A 28 3.54 -1.16 1.50
N PRO A 29 4.38 -1.65 2.44
CA PRO A 29 4.18 -1.44 3.89
C PRO A 29 4.09 0.03 4.31
N PHE A 30 4.81 0.94 3.66
CA PHE A 30 4.79 2.37 3.97
C PHE A 30 3.64 3.15 3.31
N LEU A 31 2.84 2.48 2.46
CA LEU A 31 1.58 3.04 1.98
C LEU A 31 0.40 2.63 2.87
N GLN A 32 0.62 1.75 3.86
CA GLN A 32 -0.38 1.41 4.86
C GLN A 32 -0.75 2.65 5.67
N GLY A 33 -2.05 2.92 5.82
CA GLY A 33 -2.56 4.08 6.55
C GLY A 33 -2.73 5.36 5.73
N ARG A 34 -2.37 5.35 4.44
CA ARG A 34 -2.81 6.42 3.53
C ARG A 34 -4.27 6.19 3.13
N PRO A 35 -5.12 7.23 3.08
CA PRO A 35 -6.46 7.10 2.54
C PRO A 35 -6.38 6.60 1.08
N VAL A 36 -7.37 5.79 0.69
CA VAL A 36 -7.50 5.31 -0.68
C VAL A 36 -7.64 6.53 -1.60
N ARG A 37 -6.92 6.53 -2.72
CA ARG A 37 -7.08 7.58 -3.73
C ARG A 37 -8.43 7.43 -4.41
N GLU A 38 -9.25 8.47 -4.38
CA GLU A 38 -10.54 8.50 -5.09
C GLU A 38 -10.35 8.66 -6.61
N GLY A 39 -9.20 9.14 -7.06
CA GLY A 39 -8.91 9.35 -8.47
C GLY A 39 -7.43 9.58 -8.79
N ILE A 40 -7.16 9.81 -10.08
CA ILE A 40 -5.84 10.21 -10.59
C ILE A 40 -5.64 11.70 -10.29
N ILE A 41 -4.43 12.08 -9.87
CA ILE A 41 -4.06 13.50 -9.72
C ILE A 41 -4.01 14.12 -11.12
N SER A 42 -4.91 15.06 -11.38
CA SER A 42 -5.01 15.78 -12.63
C SER A 42 -4.04 16.96 -12.70
N ASN A 43 -3.87 17.53 -13.90
CA ASN A 43 -3.11 18.78 -14.06
C ASN A 43 -3.78 19.97 -13.34
N GLU A 44 -5.10 19.95 -13.22
CA GLU A 44 -5.85 20.98 -12.49
C GLU A 44 -5.54 20.93 -11.00
N ASP A 45 -5.46 19.75 -10.40
CA ASP A 45 -5.05 19.57 -9.00
C ASP A 45 -3.65 20.15 -8.75
N LEU A 46 -2.72 19.97 -9.69
CA LEU A 46 -1.37 20.53 -9.60
C LEU A 46 -1.37 22.05 -9.71
N ILE A 47 -2.24 22.63 -10.55
CA ILE A 47 -2.39 24.09 -10.67
C ILE A 47 -2.98 24.65 -9.38
N ASN A 48 -4.03 24.04 -8.85
CA ASN A 48 -4.68 24.45 -7.61
C ASN A 48 -3.71 24.36 -6.43
N LEU A 49 -2.92 23.29 -6.34
CA LEU A 49 -1.87 23.15 -5.34
C LEU A 49 -0.82 24.28 -5.45
N LYS A 50 -0.37 24.59 -6.66
CA LYS A 50 0.59 25.70 -6.89
C LYS A 50 0.00 27.04 -6.46
N ILE A 51 -1.27 27.30 -6.77
CA ILE A 51 -1.96 28.52 -6.34
C ILE A 51 -1.98 28.56 -4.82
N ALA A 52 -2.51 27.53 -4.16
CA ALA A 52 -2.63 27.47 -2.70
C ALA A 52 -1.29 27.68 -1.99
N LEU A 53 -0.20 27.11 -2.52
CA LEU A 53 1.15 27.29 -1.97
C LEU A 53 1.68 28.73 -2.09
N ASN A 54 1.31 29.46 -3.15
CA ASN A 54 1.80 30.83 -3.38
C ASN A 54 0.88 31.89 -2.78
N THR A 55 -0.38 31.57 -2.49
CA THR A 55 -1.35 32.51 -1.91
C THR A 55 -1.46 32.42 -0.41
N SER A 56 -1.15 31.26 0.19
CA SER A 56 -1.20 31.04 1.63
C SER A 56 -0.07 31.76 2.35
N LYS A 57 -0.39 32.47 3.44
CA LYS A 57 0.60 33.20 4.26
C LYS A 57 1.14 32.35 5.41
N SER A 58 0.49 31.23 5.70
CA SER A 58 0.90 30.29 6.74
C SER A 58 0.54 28.86 6.36
N LEU A 59 1.22 27.90 7.00
CA LEU A 59 0.89 26.48 6.84
C LEU A 59 -0.55 26.19 7.28
N HIS A 60 -1.04 26.86 8.34
CA HIS A 60 -2.40 26.66 8.82
C HIS A 60 -3.44 27.11 7.79
N GLU A 61 -3.22 28.28 7.18
CA GLU A 61 -4.09 28.79 6.11
C GLU A 61 -4.11 27.84 4.90
N PHE A 62 -2.95 27.31 4.52
CA PHE A 62 -2.84 26.31 3.44
C PHE A 62 -3.64 25.04 3.73
N LEU A 63 -3.52 24.48 4.95
CA LEU A 63 -4.19 23.25 5.34
C LEU A 63 -5.72 23.37 5.45
N LEU A 64 -6.28 24.58 5.50
CA LEU A 64 -7.72 24.80 5.46
C LEU A 64 -8.30 24.85 4.05
N GLN A 65 -7.44 24.93 3.02
CA GLN A 65 -7.82 25.04 1.61
C GLN A 65 -7.72 23.71 0.85
N VAL A 66 -7.15 22.67 1.48
CA VAL A 66 -6.85 21.34 0.89
C VAL A 66 -7.66 20.28 1.64
#